data_AF-A0A8D8GUW6-F1
#
_entry.id   AF-A0A8D8GUW6-F1
#
_cell.length_a   1.000
_cell.length_b   1.000
_cell.length_c   1.000
_cell.angle_alpha   90.00
_cell.angle_beta   90.00
_cell.angle_gamma   90.00
#
_symmetry.space_group_name_H-M   'P 1'
#
loop_
_entity.id
_entity.type
_entity.pdbx_description
1 polymer ?
#
loop_
_entity_poly.entity_id
_entity_poly.type
_entity_poly.pdbx_seq_one_letter_code
_entity_poly.pdbx_strand_id
1 'polypeptide(L)'
;MSRQLNPNQQKISEKLIILNDRGIGILTRIYNIKKACGDTKSKPGFLSEKSLESSIKFIVKRFPNIDVKGLAAITNIKSEIIKSLSLYYYTFVDLLDFKDNVCEILTTMDALQIH
;
A
#
# COMPACT_ATOMS: atom_id res chain seq x y z
N MET A 1 -16.27 13.19 26.02
CA MET A 1 -17.16 14.15 25.37
C MET A 1 -16.96 14.03 23.86
N SER A 2 -17.89 13.38 23.16
CA SER A 2 -17.90 13.34 21.69
C SER A 2 -18.20 14.75 21.18
N ARG A 3 -17.29 15.34 20.38
CA ARG A 3 -17.59 16.60 19.68
C ARG A 3 -18.82 16.36 18.81
N GLN A 4 -19.85 17.19 18.95
CA GLN A 4 -20.97 17.20 18.01
C GLN A 4 -20.41 17.50 16.62
N LEU A 5 -20.62 16.58 15.67
CA LEU A 5 -20.27 16.79 14.27
C LEU A 5 -21.17 17.90 13.72
N ASN A 6 -20.56 18.99 13.25
CA ASN A 6 -21.30 20.01 12.51
C ASN A 6 -21.40 19.58 11.04
N PRO A 7 -22.61 19.23 10.53
CA PRO A 7 -22.77 18.67 9.19
C PRO A 7 -22.26 19.61 8.09
N ASN A 8 -22.48 20.92 8.25
CA ASN A 8 -22.12 21.94 7.27
C ASN A 8 -20.61 22.17 7.14
N GLN A 9 -19.80 21.62 8.05
CA GLN A 9 -18.35 21.77 8.05
C GLN A 9 -17.62 20.49 7.60
N GLN A 10 -18.34 19.40 7.31
CA GLN A 10 -17.72 18.11 6.97
C GLN A 10 -17.20 18.04 5.53
N LYS A 11 -17.64 18.95 4.64
CA LYS A 11 -17.21 19.02 3.23
C LYS A 11 -17.31 17.67 2.50
N ILE A 12 -18.43 16.98 2.71
CA ILE A 12 -18.63 15.60 2.23
C ILE A 12 -18.50 15.52 0.71
N SER A 13 -19.13 16.46 -0.01
CA SER A 13 -19.09 16.50 -1.47
C SER A 13 -17.67 16.66 -2.00
N GLU A 14 -16.89 17.60 -1.46
CA GLU A 14 -15.51 17.82 -1.88
C GLU A 14 -14.62 16.62 -1.58
N LYS A 15 -14.75 16.04 -0.37
CA LYS A 15 -13.99 14.84 0.00
C LYS A 15 -14.33 13.66 -0.91
N LEU A 16 -15.60 13.44 -1.24
CA LEU A 16 -16.02 12.36 -2.16
C LEU A 16 -15.45 12.53 -3.56
N ILE A 17 -15.47 13.75 -4.10
CA ILE A 17 -14.91 14.03 -5.44
C ILE A 17 -13.41 13.72 -5.46
N ILE A 18 -12.66 14.24 -4.47
CA ILE A 18 -11.21 14.04 -4.38
C ILE A 18 -10.86 12.57 -4.17
N LEU A 19 -11.58 11.86 -3.29
CA LEU A 19 -11.32 10.46 -3.01
C LEU A 19 -11.65 9.56 -4.20
N ASN A 20 -12.71 9.84 -4.96
CA ASN A 20 -13.02 9.06 -6.16
C ASN A 20 -11.93 9.20 -7.22
N ASP A 21 -11.47 10.42 -7.50
CA ASP A 21 -10.37 10.66 -8.44
C ASP A 21 -9.06 9.98 -7.97
N ARG A 22 -8.70 10.16 -6.70
CA ARG A 22 -7.54 9.47 -6.09
C ARG A 22 -7.68 7.95 -6.19
N GLY A 23 -8.87 7.41 -5.98
CA GLY A 23 -9.17 5.98 -6.05
C GLY A 23 -8.86 5.39 -7.43
N ILE A 24 -9.20 6.11 -8.51
CA ILE A 24 -8.85 5.71 -9.88
C ILE A 24 -7.33 5.65 -10.04
N GLY A 25 -6.60 6.68 -9.59
CA GLY A 25 -5.14 6.70 -9.65
C GLY A 25 -4.48 5.55 -8.88
N ILE A 26 -4.99 5.23 -7.68
CA ILE A 26 -4.52 4.08 -6.89
C ILE A 26 -4.79 2.75 -7.61
N LEU A 27 -5.99 2.57 -8.19
CA LEU A 27 -6.33 1.38 -8.96
C LEU A 27 -5.41 1.20 -10.17
N THR A 28 -5.12 2.26 -10.92
CA THR A 28 -4.19 2.21 -12.05
C THR A 28 -2.79 1.78 -11.61
N ARG A 29 -2.28 2.34 -10.50
CA ARG A 29 -0.96 1.98 -9.98
C ARG A 29 -0.91 0.52 -9.52
N ILE A 30 -1.91 0.05 -8.78
CA ILE A 30 -2.00 -1.35 -8.34
C ILE A 30 -2.11 -2.30 -9.54
N TYR A 31 -2.91 -1.94 -10.55
CA TYR A 31 -3.02 -2.72 -11.78
C TYR A 31 -1.67 -2.91 -12.45
N ASN A 32 -0.90 -1.83 -12.61
CA ASN A 32 0.42 -1.87 -13.23
C ASN A 32 1.42 -2.71 -12.41
N ILE A 33 1.42 -2.58 -11.08
CA ILE A 33 2.24 -3.43 -10.19
C ILE A 33 1.86 -4.91 -10.35
N LYS A 34 0.56 -5.23 -10.33
CA LYS A 34 0.06 -6.60 -10.51
C LYS A 34 0.49 -7.18 -11.85
N LYS A 35 0.41 -6.39 -12.93
CA LYS A 35 0.87 -6.81 -14.26
C LYS A 35 2.38 -7.02 -14.31
N ALA A 36 3.18 -6.08 -13.80
CA ALA A 36 4.64 -6.17 -13.80
C ALA A 36 5.15 -7.36 -12.96
N CYS A 37 4.57 -7.59 -11.78
CA CYS A 37 4.95 -8.72 -10.92
C CYS A 37 4.47 -10.08 -11.44
N GLY A 38 3.43 -10.11 -12.27
CA GLY A 38 2.91 -11.33 -12.90
C GLY A 38 3.66 -11.75 -14.17
N ASP A 39 4.40 -10.82 -14.80
CA ASP A 39 5.21 -11.08 -15.98
C ASP A 39 6.67 -11.40 -15.61
N THR A 40 7.20 -12.53 -16.10
CA THR A 40 8.55 -12.99 -15.76
C THR A 40 9.65 -12.08 -16.30
N LYS A 41 9.37 -11.27 -17.33
CA LYS A 41 10.33 -10.32 -17.90
C LYS A 41 10.38 -8.99 -17.15
N SER A 42 9.23 -8.54 -16.64
CA SER A 42 9.09 -7.23 -15.99
C SER A 42 9.26 -7.28 -14.46
N LYS A 43 9.15 -8.47 -13.86
CA LYS A 43 9.32 -8.67 -12.42
C LYS A 43 10.78 -8.36 -12.00
N PRO A 44 11.01 -7.61 -10.91
CA PRO A 44 12.36 -7.36 -10.41
C PRO A 44 13.16 -8.65 -10.21
N GLY A 45 14.35 -8.74 -10.81
CA GLY A 45 15.13 -9.98 -10.94
C GLY A 45 15.39 -10.69 -9.61
N PHE A 46 15.73 -9.93 -8.57
CA PHE A 46 16.00 -10.43 -7.22
C PHE A 46 14.80 -11.18 -6.59
N LEU A 47 13.56 -10.96 -7.06
CA LEU A 47 12.39 -11.71 -6.59
C LEU A 47 12.24 -13.10 -7.23
N SER A 48 13.07 -13.43 -8.21
CA SER A 48 13.09 -14.70 -8.94
C SER A 48 14.44 -15.42 -8.85
N GLU A 49 15.42 -14.83 -8.18
CA GLU A 49 16.74 -15.40 -7.98
C GLU A 49 16.71 -16.56 -6.97
N LYS A 50 17.24 -17.72 -7.38
CA LYS A 50 17.33 -18.93 -6.53
C LYS A 50 18.14 -18.69 -5.26
N SER A 51 19.18 -17.86 -5.31
CA SER A 51 20.03 -17.50 -4.16
C SER A 51 19.26 -16.75 -3.07
N LEU A 52 18.20 -16.01 -3.44
CA LEU A 52 17.41 -15.18 -2.53
C LEU A 52 16.11 -15.85 -2.10
N GLU A 53 15.72 -16.94 -2.75
CA GLU A 53 14.45 -17.65 -2.50
C GLU A 53 14.26 -18.04 -1.02
N SER A 54 15.32 -18.51 -0.36
CA SER A 54 15.29 -18.87 1.07
C SER A 54 15.04 -17.66 1.96
N SER A 55 15.68 -16.52 1.66
CA SER A 55 15.50 -15.26 2.38
C SER A 55 14.10 -14.69 2.18
N ILE A 56 13.58 -14.75 0.95
CA ILE A 56 12.21 -14.32 0.63
C ILE A 56 11.19 -15.18 1.39
N LYS A 57 11.33 -16.52 1.36
CA LYS A 57 10.44 -17.44 2.10
C LYS A 57 10.49 -17.17 3.60
N PHE A 58 11.66 -16.89 4.16
CA PHE A 58 11.83 -16.54 5.57
C PHE A 58 11.09 -15.25 5.93
N ILE A 59 11.26 -14.18 5.14
CA ILE A 59 10.58 -12.89 5.34
C ILE A 59 9.05 -13.07 5.27
N VAL A 60 8.55 -13.75 4.23
CA VAL A 60 7.10 -13.98 4.04
C VAL A 60 6.50 -14.76 5.21
N LYS A 61 7.20 -15.79 5.72
CA LYS A 61 6.74 -16.58 6.86
C LYS A 61 6.66 -15.77 8.17
N ARG A 62 7.53 -14.77 8.33
CA ARG A 62 7.59 -13.93 9.55
C ARG A 62 6.67 -12.70 9.48
N PHE A 63 6.33 -12.25 8.27
CA PHE A 63 5.50 -11.07 8.04
C PHE A 63 4.22 -11.10 8.90
N PRO A 64 3.86 -10.01 9.60
CA PRO A 64 4.46 -8.67 9.57
C PRO A 64 5.64 -8.46 10.52
N ASN A 65 6.06 -9.47 11.29
CA ASN A 65 7.18 -9.35 12.22
C ASN A 65 8.51 -9.25 11.48
N ILE A 66 9.38 -8.35 11.94
CA ILE A 66 10.69 -8.11 11.34
C ILE A 66 11.74 -8.96 12.08
N ASP A 67 12.43 -9.83 11.34
CA ASP A 67 13.60 -10.58 11.83
C ASP A 67 14.73 -10.46 10.81
N VAL A 68 15.86 -9.92 11.26
CA VAL A 68 17.06 -9.69 10.43
C VAL A 68 18.05 -10.84 10.48
N LYS A 69 17.84 -11.82 11.38
CA LYS A 69 18.71 -12.99 11.51
C LYS A 69 18.54 -13.87 10.26
N GLY A 70 19.64 -14.15 9.57
CA GLY A 70 19.65 -15.01 8.37
C GLY A 70 19.48 -14.28 7.02
N LEU A 71 19.57 -12.94 7.00
CA LEU A 71 19.44 -12.14 5.76
C LEU A 71 20.80 -11.70 5.15
N ALA A 72 21.86 -12.49 5.35
CA ALA A 72 23.20 -12.15 4.87
C ALA A 72 23.25 -11.92 3.34
N ALA A 73 22.54 -12.76 2.56
CA ALA A 73 22.48 -12.64 1.10
C ALA A 73 21.83 -11.34 0.60
N ILE A 74 20.90 -10.77 1.38
CA ILE A 74 20.22 -9.51 1.05
C ILE A 74 21.11 -8.29 1.34
N THR A 75 22.07 -8.43 2.26
CA THR A 75 22.89 -7.29 2.74
C THR A 75 23.68 -6.65 1.60
N ASN A 76 24.21 -7.47 0.68
CA ASN A 76 25.02 -7.00 -0.45
C ASN A 76 24.22 -6.27 -1.54
N ILE A 77 22.91 -6.55 -1.64
CA ILE A 77 22.02 -5.98 -2.67
C ILE A 77 20.96 -5.04 -2.08
N LYS A 78 21.06 -4.71 -0.79
CA LYS A 78 20.08 -3.89 -0.05
C LYS A 78 19.78 -2.58 -0.76
N SER A 79 20.80 -1.86 -1.22
CA SER A 79 20.61 -0.55 -1.87
C SER A 79 19.82 -0.67 -3.18
N GLU A 80 20.05 -1.74 -3.93
CA GLU A 80 19.34 -2.01 -5.18
C GLU A 80 17.89 -2.40 -4.92
N ILE A 81 17.64 -3.26 -3.93
CA ILE A 81 16.28 -3.63 -3.50
C ILE A 81 15.51 -2.38 -3.07
N ILE A 82 16.10 -1.53 -2.24
CA ILE A 82 15.45 -0.28 -1.79
C ILE A 82 15.10 0.57 -3.00
N LYS A 83 16.05 0.82 -3.90
CA LYS A 83 15.82 1.63 -5.10
C LYS A 83 14.70 1.05 -5.98
N SER A 84 14.72 -0.26 -6.22
CA SER A 84 13.77 -0.92 -7.12
C SER A 84 12.37 -1.08 -6.52
N LEU A 85 12.25 -1.38 -5.22
CA LEU A 85 10.96 -1.63 -4.57
C LEU A 85 10.33 -0.38 -3.96
N SER A 86 11.06 0.74 -3.84
CA SER A 86 10.52 1.99 -3.25
C SER A 86 9.19 2.40 -3.87
N LEU A 87 9.07 2.37 -5.20
CA LEU A 87 7.83 2.75 -5.89
C LEU A 87 6.65 1.84 -5.51
N TYR A 88 6.89 0.53 -5.39
CA TYR A 88 5.85 -0.43 -5.02
C TYR A 88 5.47 -0.25 -3.55
N TYR A 89 6.47 -0.12 -2.68
CA TYR A 89 6.28 0.11 -1.26
C TYR A 89 5.45 1.37 -1.00
N TYR A 90 5.84 2.52 -1.56
CA TYR A 90 5.10 3.76 -1.38
C TYR A 90 3.70 3.70 -2.01
N THR A 91 3.49 2.93 -3.09
CA THR A 91 2.13 2.69 -3.61
C THR A 91 1.25 1.94 -2.60
N PHE A 92 1.80 0.97 -1.86
CA PHE A 92 1.05 0.29 -0.80
C PHE A 92 0.80 1.20 0.41
N VAL A 93 1.75 2.08 0.75
CA VAL A 93 1.53 3.12 1.78
C VAL A 93 0.40 4.05 1.36
N ASP A 94 0.45 4.59 0.13
CA ASP A 94 -0.58 5.47 -0.44
C ASP A 94 -1.97 4.80 -0.44
N LEU A 95 -2.03 3.47 -0.64
CA LEU A 95 -3.25 2.67 -0.59
C LEU A 95 -3.81 2.55 0.84
N LEU A 96 -2.95 2.36 1.84
CA LEU A 96 -3.37 2.32 3.24
C LEU A 96 -3.92 3.68 3.68
N ASP A 97 -3.23 4.76 3.33
CA ASP A 97 -3.73 6.12 3.58
C ASP A 97 -5.06 6.37 2.87
N PHE A 98 -5.20 5.92 1.62
CA PHE A 98 -6.45 6.02 0.88
C PHE A 98 -7.58 5.27 1.60
N LYS A 99 -7.34 4.04 2.04
CA LYS A 99 -8.30 3.24 2.81
C LYS A 99 -8.73 3.99 4.07
N ASP A 100 -7.79 4.55 4.84
CA ASP A 100 -8.11 5.24 6.09
C ASP A 100 -8.99 6.47 5.84
N ASN A 101 -8.69 7.25 4.80
CA ASN A 101 -9.53 8.38 4.39
C ASN A 101 -10.95 7.95 3.96
N VAL A 102 -11.06 6.81 3.26
CA VAL A 102 -12.37 6.24 2.87
C VAL A 102 -13.14 5.74 4.10
N CYS A 103 -12.48 5.08 5.04
CA CYS A 103 -13.11 4.66 6.28
C CYS A 103 -13.62 5.86 7.08
N GLU A 104 -12.81 6.91 7.22
CA GLU A 104 -13.19 8.13 7.95
C GLU A 104 -14.43 8.79 7.34
N ILE A 105 -14.49 8.94 6.01
CA ILE A 105 -15.65 9.59 5.36
C ILE A 105 -16.90 8.74 5.50
N LEU A 106 -16.80 7.41 5.35
CA LEU A 106 -17.95 6.51 5.51
C LEU A 106 -18.47 6.53 6.95
N THR A 107 -17.58 6.51 7.95
CA THR A 107 -17.96 6.67 9.36
C THR A 107 -18.61 8.03 9.62
N THR A 108 -18.14 9.10 8.97
CA THR A 108 -18.74 10.44 9.10
C THR A 108 -20.13 10.47 8.47
N MET A 109 -20.32 9.88 7.30
CA MET A 109 -21.62 9.80 6.63
C MET A 109 -22.64 9.01 7.45
N ASP A 110 -22.22 7.88 8.03
CA ASP A 110 -23.05 7.07 8.92
C ASP A 110 -23.46 7.85 10.19
N ALA A 111 -22.52 8.56 10.82
CA ALA A 111 -22.80 9.41 11.97
C ALA A 111 -23.75 10.59 11.66
N LEU A 112 -23.80 11.02 10.40
CA LEU A 112 -24.72 12.06 9.90
C LEU A 112 -26.04 11.49 9.37
N GLN A 113 -26.23 10.16 9.40
CA GLN A 113 -27.42 9.48 8.87
C GLN A 113 -27.66 9.79 7.38
N ILE A 114 -26.58 9.94 6.62
CA ILE A 114 -26.63 10.12 5.17
C ILE A 114 -26.58 8.73 4.54
N HIS A 115 -27.72 8.27 4.01
CA HIS A 115 -27.89 7.00 3.30
C HIS A 115 -28.03 7.21 1.79
#